data_AF-A0A821N4P2-F1
#
_entry.id   AF-A0A821N4P2-F1
#
_cell.length_a   1.000
_cell.length_b   1.000
_cell.length_c   1.000
_cell.angle_alpha   90.00
_cell.angle_beta   90.00
_cell.angle_gamma   90.00
#
_symmetry.space_group_name_H-M   'P 1'
#
loop_
_entity.id
_entity.type
_entity.pdbx_description
1 polymer ?
#
loop_
_entity_poly.entity_id
_entity_poly.type
_entity_poly.pdbx_seq_one_letter_code
_entity_poly.pdbx_strand_id
1 'polypeptide(L)'
;MTTSIIKHASDCAKCAICQYRCCINKHKKCSRVKKSLIQSDIQYNDYERRSLLILVRHGMSQDEVDKRFSRWNDCDLSNIGKQQMHQTGQALYQANFSIDICFTSVLKRAIKSLFIIQEEMDYLWLPIYNIWRLND
;
A
#
# COMPACT_ATOMS: atom_id res chain seq x y z
N MET A 1 -4.00 -15.18 -5.51
CA MET A 1 -4.68 -13.87 -5.34
C MET A 1 -3.94 -12.92 -4.40
N THR A 2 -4.29 -11.64 -4.52
CA THR A 2 -3.51 -10.40 -4.41
C THR A 2 -3.29 -9.89 -2.98
N THR A 3 -2.07 -9.45 -2.65
CA THR A 3 -1.83 -8.52 -1.55
C THR A 3 -2.15 -7.12 -2.02
N SER A 4 -3.15 -6.49 -1.40
CA SER A 4 -3.56 -5.13 -1.72
C SER A 4 -2.98 -4.20 -0.67
N ILE A 5 -2.21 -3.24 -1.13
CA ILE A 5 -1.48 -2.29 -0.31
C ILE A 5 -2.09 -0.93 -0.60
N ILE A 6 -2.75 -0.31 0.38
CA ILE A 6 -3.45 0.95 0.18
C ILE A 6 -2.62 2.07 0.82
N LYS A 7 -2.40 3.12 0.03
CA LYS A 7 -1.92 4.42 0.51
C LYS A 7 -3.09 5.39 0.52
N HIS A 8 -3.37 5.97 1.68
CA HIS A 8 -4.09 7.23 1.74
C HIS A 8 -3.09 8.34 1.37
N ALA A 9 -3.39 9.14 0.34
CA ALA A 9 -2.64 10.36 0.15
C ALA A 9 -2.90 11.29 1.32
N SER A 10 -1.97 11.29 2.29
CA SER A 10 -1.70 12.48 3.06
C SER A 10 -0.98 13.45 2.13
N ASP A 11 -1.73 14.35 1.49
CA ASP A 11 -1.17 15.54 0.85
C ASP A 11 -0.50 16.41 1.93
N CYS A 12 0.76 16.11 2.25
CA CYS A 12 1.64 17.07 2.91
C CYS A 12 3.12 16.69 2.74
N ALA A 13 3.62 16.68 1.51
CA ALA A 13 5.06 16.51 1.21
C ALA A 13 5.95 17.68 1.68
N LYS A 14 5.55 18.43 2.72
CA LYS A 14 6.35 19.53 3.32
C LYS A 14 6.48 19.47 4.84
N CYS A 15 5.97 18.44 5.52
CA CYS A 15 6.09 18.34 6.99
C CYS A 15 6.90 17.12 7.45
N ALA A 16 8.12 16.94 6.92
CA ALA A 16 9.06 15.95 7.45
C ALA A 16 9.85 16.44 8.70
N ILE A 17 9.60 17.66 9.19
CA ILE A 17 10.31 18.24 10.36
C ILE A 17 9.38 18.47 11.57
N CYS A 18 8.06 18.38 11.42
CA CYS A 18 7.15 18.70 12.52
C CYS A 18 6.78 17.45 13.31
N GLN A 19 7.78 16.86 13.98
CA GLN A 19 7.55 15.92 15.07
C GLN A 19 6.73 16.63 16.15
N TYR A 20 5.52 16.12 16.36
CA TYR A 20 4.58 16.49 17.41
C TYR A 20 4.05 17.95 17.36
N ARG A 21 2.71 18.07 17.37
CA ARG A 21 1.94 19.19 17.96
C ARG A 21 1.47 20.37 17.08
N CYS A 22 1.46 20.30 15.75
CA CYS A 22 0.99 21.44 14.92
C CYS A 22 -0.46 21.36 14.38
N CYS A 23 -1.10 20.18 14.30
CA CYS A 23 -2.38 20.06 13.58
C CYS A 23 -3.66 20.31 14.40
N ILE A 24 -3.58 20.58 15.71
CA ILE A 24 -4.81 20.77 16.50
C ILE A 24 -5.30 22.22 16.51
N ASN A 25 -4.47 23.22 16.18
CA ASN A 25 -4.96 24.60 16.19
C ASN A 25 -4.25 25.53 15.20
N LYS A 26 -5.08 26.24 14.45
CA LYS A 26 -4.84 27.42 13.59
C LYS A 26 -4.61 27.13 12.11
N HIS A 27 -5.75 27.18 11.39
CA HIS A 27 -5.89 28.07 10.25
C HIS A 27 -5.03 29.33 10.42
N LYS A 28 -3.90 29.43 9.72
CA LYS A 28 -3.31 30.70 9.25
C LYS A 28 -2.19 30.45 8.24
N LYS A 29 -2.61 30.52 6.97
CA LYS A 29 -1.90 31.03 5.77
C LYS A 29 -0.54 30.39 5.41
N CYS A 30 -0.57 29.37 4.56
CA CYS A 30 0.44 29.20 3.53
C CYS A 30 0.05 30.11 2.35
N SER A 31 0.69 31.26 2.24
CA SER A 31 0.28 32.36 1.37
C SER A 31 0.57 32.11 -0.12
N ARG A 32 -0.37 32.56 -0.96
CA ARG A 32 -0.17 33.32 -2.22
C ARG A 32 -0.81 32.69 -3.46
N VAL A 33 -2.13 32.76 -3.56
CA VAL A 33 -2.85 32.79 -4.86
C VAL A 33 -3.65 34.10 -4.88
N LYS A 34 -3.35 34.97 -5.84
CA LYS A 34 -4.06 36.25 -6.02
C LYS A 34 -5.51 35.95 -6.42
N LYS A 35 -6.45 36.40 -5.61
CA LYS A 35 -7.89 36.42 -5.93
C LYS A 35 -8.21 37.66 -6.77
N SER A 36 -8.64 37.45 -8.00
CA SER A 36 -9.38 38.40 -8.84
C SER A 36 -9.97 37.58 -9.99
N LEU A 37 -11.26 37.49 -10.28
CA LEU A 37 -12.48 38.20 -9.90
C LEU A 37 -13.68 37.25 -10.21
N ILE A 38 -14.88 37.66 -9.79
CA ILE A 38 -16.22 37.34 -10.33
C ILE A 38 -16.98 36.10 -9.84
N GLN A 39 -18.12 36.44 -9.21
CA GLN A 39 -19.38 35.78 -8.90
C GLN A 39 -19.80 34.46 -9.58
N SER A 40 -20.62 33.74 -8.80
CA SER A 40 -21.72 32.83 -9.19
C SER A 40 -21.37 31.55 -9.92
N ASP A 41 -20.86 30.57 -9.18
CA ASP A 41 -21.52 29.26 -9.04
C ASP A 41 -20.79 28.46 -7.96
N ILE A 42 -21.52 27.60 -7.26
CA ILE A 42 -21.09 26.84 -6.08
C ILE A 42 -19.75 26.11 -6.37
N GLN A 43 -18.62 26.64 -5.87
CA GLN A 43 -17.34 25.94 -5.92
C GLN A 43 -17.20 25.04 -4.69
N TYR A 44 -17.74 23.82 -4.79
CA TYR A 44 -17.25 22.68 -4.00
C TYR A 44 -15.79 22.42 -4.41
N ASN A 45 -14.85 23.04 -3.69
CA ASN A 45 -13.43 22.73 -3.79
C ASN A 45 -13.18 21.41 -3.06
N ASP A 46 -13.56 20.30 -3.71
CA ASP A 46 -13.05 18.97 -3.42
C ASP A 46 -11.56 18.96 -3.77
N TYR A 47 -10.70 19.19 -2.78
CA TYR A 47 -9.29 18.86 -2.89
C TYR A 47 -9.19 17.36 -3.21
N GLU A 48 -8.72 17.05 -4.44
CA GLU A 48 -8.53 15.70 -4.98
C GLU A 48 -7.77 14.79 -4.01
N ARG A 49 -8.46 14.02 -3.17
CA ARG A 49 -7.83 12.94 -2.38
C ARG A 49 -7.42 11.80 -3.31
N ARG A 50 -6.22 11.88 -3.87
CA ARG A 50 -5.66 10.82 -4.72
C ARG A 50 -5.29 9.60 -3.88
N SER A 51 -6.16 8.60 -3.82
CA SER A 51 -5.80 7.33 -3.16
C SER A 51 -5.01 6.46 -4.13
N LEU A 52 -3.88 5.90 -3.69
CA LEU A 52 -3.06 5.00 -4.49
C LEU A 52 -3.28 3.57 -3.99
N LEU A 53 -3.74 2.71 -4.90
CA LEU A 53 -3.90 1.28 -4.66
C LEU A 53 -2.76 0.52 -5.35
N ILE A 54 -1.99 -0.21 -4.57
CA ILE A 54 -0.93 -1.09 -5.05
C ILE A 54 -1.44 -2.53 -4.97
N LEU A 55 -1.47 -3.22 -6.11
CA LEU A 55 -1.90 -4.61 -6.20
C LEU A 55 -0.70 -5.49 -6.53
N VAL A 56 -0.36 -6.41 -5.64
CA VAL A 56 0.75 -7.36 -5.84
C VAL A 56 0.21 -8.77 -5.83
N ARG A 57 0.57 -9.59 -6.82
CA ARG A 57 0.27 -11.03 -6.80
C ARG A 57 1.36 -11.75 -6.00
N HIS A 58 0.98 -12.80 -5.25
CA HIS A 58 1.95 -13.65 -4.56
C HIS A 58 2.98 -14.24 -5.53
N GLY A 59 4.17 -14.54 -5.01
CA GLY A 59 5.20 -15.25 -5.75
C GLY A 59 4.80 -16.68 -6.11
N MET A 60 5.62 -17.31 -6.95
CA MET A 60 5.37 -18.67 -7.42
C MET A 60 5.26 -19.70 -6.27
N SER A 61 4.21 -20.50 -6.28
CA SER A 61 3.95 -21.54 -5.26
C SER A 61 4.63 -22.88 -5.58
N GLN A 62 4.73 -23.77 -4.59
CA GLN A 62 5.24 -25.14 -4.82
C GLN A 62 4.34 -25.94 -5.77
N ASP A 63 3.01 -25.78 -5.67
CA ASP A 63 2.09 -26.47 -6.56
C ASP A 63 2.25 -26.03 -8.02
N GLU A 64 2.56 -24.76 -8.29
CA GLU A 64 2.88 -24.27 -9.65
C GLU A 64 4.16 -24.91 -10.20
N VAL A 65 5.19 -25.09 -9.36
CA VAL A 65 6.42 -25.81 -9.73
C VAL A 65 6.12 -27.27 -10.06
N ASP A 66 5.30 -27.91 -9.22
CA ASP A 66 4.89 -29.31 -9.37
C ASP A 66 3.80 -29.52 -10.44
N LYS A 67 3.36 -28.45 -11.11
CA LYS A 67 2.27 -28.44 -12.10
C LYS A 67 0.97 -29.06 -11.56
N ARG A 68 0.70 -28.85 -10.27
CA ARG A 68 -0.52 -29.28 -9.57
C ARG A 68 -1.55 -28.15 -9.53
N PHE A 69 -2.82 -28.53 -9.54
CA PHE A 69 -3.91 -27.56 -9.46
C PHE A 69 -4.16 -27.16 -8.00
N SER A 70 -3.85 -25.92 -7.64
CA SER A 70 -3.83 -25.49 -6.23
C SER A 70 -5.21 -25.15 -5.65
N ARG A 71 -6.16 -24.53 -6.37
CA ARG A 71 -7.41 -23.97 -5.79
C ARG A 71 -7.14 -23.29 -4.41
N TRP A 72 -7.90 -23.69 -3.40
CA TRP A 72 -7.86 -23.26 -2.00
C TRP A 72 -6.87 -24.10 -1.17
N ASN A 73 -6.03 -24.91 -1.82
CA ASN A 73 -4.96 -25.64 -1.16
C ASN A 73 -3.96 -24.64 -0.58
N ASP A 74 -3.61 -24.87 0.68
CA ASP A 74 -2.74 -24.00 1.44
C ASP A 74 -1.27 -24.38 1.27
N CYS A 75 -0.81 -24.32 0.01
CA CYS A 75 0.56 -24.62 -0.37
C CYS A 75 1.53 -23.47 -0.06
N ASP A 76 2.79 -23.83 0.14
CA ASP A 76 3.84 -22.87 0.47
C ASP A 76 4.43 -22.19 -0.78
N LEU A 77 5.17 -21.11 -0.58
CA LEU A 77 5.97 -20.46 -1.62
C LEU A 77 7.19 -21.30 -2.01
N SER A 78 7.46 -21.35 -3.31
CA SER A 78 8.72 -21.88 -3.81
C SER A 78 9.89 -20.94 -3.48
N ASN A 79 11.12 -21.44 -3.55
CA ASN A 79 12.31 -20.61 -3.35
C ASN A 79 12.39 -19.47 -4.39
N ILE A 80 11.99 -19.78 -5.64
CA ILE A 80 11.89 -18.80 -6.72
C ILE A 80 10.82 -17.75 -6.39
N GLY A 81 9.67 -18.18 -5.87
CA GLY A 81 8.59 -17.27 -5.44
C GLY A 81 9.02 -16.32 -4.33
N LYS A 82 9.82 -16.78 -3.37
CA LYS A 82 10.40 -15.91 -2.32
C LYS A 82 11.32 -14.85 -2.93
N GLN A 83 12.21 -15.24 -3.84
CA GLN A 83 13.10 -14.30 -4.53
C GLN A 83 12.34 -13.22 -5.32
N GLN A 84 11.24 -13.58 -5.99
CA GLN A 84 10.38 -12.62 -6.67
C GLN A 84 9.79 -11.57 -5.70
N MET A 85 9.42 -11.99 -4.49
CA MET A 85 8.87 -11.08 -3.48
C MET A 85 9.94 -10.17 -2.89
N HIS A 86 11.17 -10.66 -2.67
CA HIS A 86 12.29 -9.81 -2.28
C HIS A 86 12.56 -8.73 -3.33
N GLN A 87 12.63 -9.11 -4.62
CA GLN A 87 12.80 -8.16 -5.72
C GLN A 87 11.66 -7.13 -5.79
N THR A 88 10.42 -7.56 -5.54
CA THR A 88 9.26 -6.66 -5.53
C THR A 88 9.34 -5.68 -4.36
N GLY A 89 9.71 -6.15 -3.16
CA GLY A 89 9.93 -5.30 -1.99
C GLY A 89 11.01 -4.25 -2.24
N GLN A 90 12.16 -4.66 -2.80
CA GLN A 90 13.25 -3.75 -3.15
C GLN A 90 12.84 -2.70 -4.19
N ALA A 91 12.08 -3.11 -5.21
CA ALA A 91 11.57 -2.18 -6.21
C ALA A 91 10.61 -1.14 -5.61
N LEU A 92 9.74 -1.56 -4.68
CA LEU A 92 8.84 -0.66 -3.96
C LEU A 92 9.61 0.31 -3.06
N TYR A 93 10.70 -0.16 -2.44
CA TYR A 93 11.55 0.63 -1.55
C TYR A 93 12.29 1.71 -2.35
N GLN A 94 12.89 1.32 -3.47
CA GLN A 94 13.58 2.23 -4.40
C GLN A 94 12.64 3.27 -5.01
N ALA A 95 11.37 2.89 -5.26
CA ALA A 95 10.34 3.81 -5.73
C ALA A 95 9.77 4.73 -4.63
N ASN A 96 10.21 4.57 -3.38
CA ASN A 96 9.85 5.40 -2.23
C ASN A 96 8.32 5.43 -1.98
N PHE A 97 7.67 4.27 -2.09
CA PHE A 97 6.25 4.13 -1.74
C PHE A 97 6.05 4.12 -0.22
N SER A 98 5.08 4.88 0.25
CA SER A 98 4.61 4.85 1.64
C SER A 98 3.30 4.08 1.72
N ILE A 99 3.19 3.18 2.68
CA ILE A 99 2.06 2.27 2.85
C ILE A 99 1.44 2.53 4.22
N ASP A 100 0.11 2.60 4.29
CA ASP A 100 -0.61 2.78 5.56
C ASP A 100 -1.25 1.48 6.06
N ILE A 101 -1.70 0.63 5.14
CA ILE A 101 -2.49 -0.56 5.46
C ILE A 101 -2.28 -1.65 4.42
N CYS A 102 -2.22 -2.89 4.89
CA CYS A 102 -2.04 -4.07 4.07
C CYS A 102 -3.26 -5.00 4.16
N PHE A 103 -3.67 -5.54 3.02
CA PHE A 103 -4.69 -6.57 2.92
C PHE A 103 -4.10 -7.82 2.28
N THR A 104 -4.48 -8.99 2.78
CA THR A 104 -4.06 -10.27 2.24
C THR A 104 -5.18 -11.30 2.32
N SER A 105 -5.01 -12.39 1.57
CA SER A 105 -5.88 -13.55 1.66
C SER A 105 -5.56 -14.38 2.92
N VAL A 106 -6.36 -15.41 3.19
CA VAL A 106 -6.08 -16.31 4.33
C VAL A 106 -5.07 -17.41 3.99
N LEU A 107 -4.52 -17.43 2.78
CA LEU A 107 -3.62 -18.48 2.29
C LEU A 107 -2.16 -18.17 2.62
N LYS A 108 -1.41 -19.18 3.08
CA LYS A 108 0.00 -19.05 3.49
C LYS A 108 0.86 -18.39 2.44
N ARG A 109 0.68 -18.74 1.17
CA ARG A 109 1.45 -18.15 0.06
C ARG A 109 1.32 -16.63 -0.06
N ALA A 110 0.12 -16.09 0.18
CA ALA A 110 -0.13 -14.66 0.10
C ALA A 110 0.40 -13.94 1.36
N ILE A 111 0.16 -14.51 2.54
CA ILE A 111 0.65 -13.98 3.82
C ILE A 111 2.18 -13.90 3.84
N LYS A 112 2.87 -14.98 3.46
CA LYS A 112 4.34 -14.99 3.40
C LYS A 112 4.90 -14.01 2.37
N SER A 113 4.23 -13.88 1.22
CA SER A 113 4.61 -12.90 0.19
C SER A 113 4.52 -11.47 0.73
N LEU A 114 3.46 -11.16 1.47
CA LEU A 114 3.29 -9.86 2.11
C LEU A 114 4.39 -9.57 3.12
N PHE A 115 4.70 -10.54 3.99
CA PHE A 115 5.73 -10.37 5.00
C PHE A 115 7.11 -10.11 4.42
N ILE A 116 7.50 -10.84 3.37
CA ILE A 116 8.76 -10.59 2.67
C ILE A 116 8.81 -9.14 2.14
N ILE A 117 7.72 -8.66 1.54
CA ILE A 117 7.65 -7.27 1.05
C ILE A 117 7.76 -6.28 2.22
N GLN A 118 7.08 -6.54 3.34
CA GLN A 118 7.16 -5.67 4.52
C GLN A 118 8.56 -5.66 5.16
N GLU A 119 9.27 -6.79 5.17
CA GLU A 119 10.65 -6.88 5.65
C GLU A 119 11.59 -6.02 4.78
N GLU A 120 11.51 -6.12 3.45
CA GLU A 120 12.34 -5.32 2.54
C GLU A 120 12.02 -3.82 2.60
N MET A 121 10.78 -3.46 2.95
CA MET A 121 10.33 -2.08 3.08
C MET A 121 10.50 -1.49 4.49
N ASP A 122 10.92 -2.30 5.48
CA ASP A 122 10.94 -1.96 6.91
C ASP A 122 9.57 -1.49 7.47
N TYR A 123 8.50 -2.18 7.05
CA TYR A 123 7.10 -1.86 7.38
C TYR A 123 6.37 -2.99 8.12
N LEU A 124 7.09 -3.81 8.88
CA LEU A 124 6.54 -4.93 9.66
C LEU A 124 5.48 -4.54 10.71
N TRP A 125 5.46 -3.28 11.13
CA TRP A 125 4.54 -2.77 12.15
C TRP A 125 3.15 -2.41 11.60
N LEU A 126 2.98 -2.44 10.28
CA LEU A 126 1.73 -2.03 9.64
C LEU A 126 0.56 -2.96 9.99
N PRO A 127 -0.68 -2.42 10.08
CA PRO A 127 -1.86 -3.24 10.28
C PRO A 127 -2.15 -4.11 9.05
N ILE A 128 -2.47 -5.37 9.29
CA ILE A 128 -2.78 -6.37 8.26
C ILE A 128 -4.19 -6.90 8.46
N TYR A 129 -4.96 -6.92 7.38
CA TYR A 129 -6.31 -7.47 7.36
C TYR A 129 -6.39 -8.70 6.43
N ASN A 130 -6.67 -9.85 7.03
CA ASN A 130 -6.82 -11.11 6.32
C ASN A 130 -8.28 -11.32 5.92
N ILE A 131 -8.58 -11.44 4.63
CA ILE A 131 -9.95 -11.54 4.11
C ILE A 131 -10.07 -12.77 3.20
N TRP A 132 -11.00 -13.69 3.53
CA TRP A 132 -11.22 -14.92 2.75
C TRP A 132 -11.72 -14.66 1.32
N ARG A 133 -12.39 -13.53 1.08
CA ARG A 133 -12.87 -13.13 -0.25
C ARG A 133 -11.72 -12.81 -1.23
N LEU A 134 -10.50 -12.65 -0.72
CA LEU A 134 -9.28 -12.48 -1.52
C LEU A 134 -8.58 -13.82 -1.79
N ASN A 135 -9.20 -14.96 -1.49
CA ASN A 135 -8.68 -16.27 -1.85
C ASN A 135 -8.83 -16.53 -3.35
N ASP A 136 -7.86 -17.27 -3.90
CA ASP A 136 -7.89 -17.80 -5.28
C ASP A 136 -8.89 -18.94 -5.44
#